data_AF-A0A920ATD8-F1
#
_entry.id   AF-A0A920ATD8-F1
#
_cell.length_a   1.000
_cell.length_b   1.000
_cell.length_c   1.000
_cell.angle_alpha   90.00
_cell.angle_beta   90.00
_cell.angle_gamma   90.00
#
_symmetry.space_group_name_H-M   'P 1'
#
loop_
_entity.id
_entity.type
_entity.pdbx_description
1 polymer ?
#
loop_
_entity_poly.entity_id
_entity_poly.type
_entity_poly.pdbx_seq_one_letter_code
_entity_poly.pdbx_strand_id
1 'polypeptide(L)'
;MTVKTSAPFSRPELIEFLDEQKIASRFLFGGNILWQPAYQNIEHREVGSLSNSDEVALGTFWLGVFPGLNNEMIDYMIESIHQFVKIKKHKVNHERRCCTA
;
A
#
# COMPACT_ATOMS: atom_id res chain seq x y z
N MET A 1 3.63 -2.83 5.74
CA MET A 1 2.28 -3.31 5.36
C MET A 1 2.25 -3.57 3.86
N THR A 2 1.50 -4.58 3.42
CA THR A 2 1.39 -4.94 1.99
C THR A 2 -0.08 -5.06 1.61
N VAL A 3 -0.52 -4.31 0.60
CA VAL A 3 -1.87 -4.44 0.04
C VAL A 3 -1.90 -5.68 -0.84
N LYS A 4 -2.76 -6.64 -0.50
CA LYS A 4 -2.93 -7.86 -1.29
C LYS A 4 -3.48 -7.54 -2.68
N THR A 5 -3.03 -8.26 -3.69
CA THR A 5 -3.58 -8.17 -5.05
C THR A 5 -5.08 -8.49 -5.13
N SER A 6 -5.58 -9.29 -4.19
CA SER A 6 -7.01 -9.62 -4.05
C SER A 6 -7.83 -8.56 -3.30
N ALA A 7 -7.22 -7.47 -2.83
CA ALA A 7 -7.93 -6.43 -2.10
C ALA A 7 -8.85 -5.64 -3.04
N PRO A 8 -9.99 -5.13 -2.55
CA PRO A 8 -10.93 -4.32 -3.36
C PRO A 8 -10.44 -2.88 -3.60
N PHE A 9 -9.15 -2.63 -3.40
CA PHE A 9 -8.49 -1.33 -3.55
C PHE A 9 -7.00 -1.56 -3.79
N SER A 10 -6.36 -0.58 -4.41
CA SER A 10 -4.94 -0.56 -4.70
C SER A 10 -4.12 0.13 -3.59
N ARG A 11 -2.80 -0.10 -3.59
CA ARG A 11 -1.88 0.63 -2.70
C ARG A 11 -1.94 2.15 -2.91
N PRO A 12 -1.91 2.70 -4.15
CA PRO A 12 -2.04 4.14 -4.37
C PRO A 12 -3.30 4.74 -3.73
N GLU A 13 -4.46 4.10 -3.90
CA GLU A 13 -5.71 4.59 -3.29
C GLU A 13 -5.66 4.68 -1.77
N LEU A 14 -5.03 3.71 -1.10
CA LEU A 14 -4.85 3.76 0.36
C LEU A 14 -3.86 4.86 0.77
N ILE A 15 -2.78 5.04 0.00
CA ILE A 15 -1.76 6.04 0.30
C ILE A 15 -2.28 7.46 0.11
N GLU A 16 -3.03 7.71 -0.97
CA GLU A 16 -3.71 8.99 -1.21
C GLU A 16 -4.68 9.30 -0.06
N PHE A 17 -5.49 8.34 0.36
CA PHE A 17 -6.39 8.54 1.49
C PHE A 17 -5.64 8.87 2.80
N LEU A 18 -4.55 8.16 3.09
CA LEU A 18 -3.76 8.44 4.29
C LEU A 18 -3.10 9.83 4.24
N ASP A 19 -2.63 10.26 3.07
CA ASP A 19 -2.06 11.60 2.88
C ASP A 19 -3.11 12.71 3.09
N GLU A 20 -4.35 12.50 2.62
CA GLU A 20 -5.49 13.38 2.90
C GLU A 20 -5.77 13.49 4.41
N GLN A 21 -5.61 12.39 5.15
CA GLN A 21 -5.69 12.33 6.61
C GLN A 21 -4.42 12.84 7.33
N LYS A 22 -3.45 13.44 6.62
CA LYS A 22 -2.18 13.91 7.19
C LYS A 22 -1.32 12.81 7.83
N ILE A 23 -1.52 11.56 7.40
CA ILE A 23 -0.74 10.41 7.82
C ILE A 23 0.30 10.11 6.74
N ALA A 24 1.54 10.50 7.01
CA ALA A 24 2.64 10.24 6.09
C ALA A 24 2.92 8.74 5.97
N SER A 25 3.05 8.27 4.73
CA SER A 25 3.51 6.92 4.40
C SER A 25 4.76 6.96 3.52
N ARG A 26 5.48 5.85 3.46
CA ARG A 26 6.68 5.70 2.61
C ARG A 26 6.68 4.34 1.95
N PHE A 27 7.13 4.28 0.70
CA PHE A 27 7.36 3.00 0.03
C PHE A 27 8.56 2.29 0.66
N LEU A 28 8.64 0.97 0.45
CA LEU A 28 9.80 0.20 0.90
C LEU A 28 10.98 0.41 -0.07
N PHE A 29 11.68 1.52 0.11
CA PHE A 29 12.84 1.93 -0.69
C PHE A 29 12.55 1.86 -2.20
N GLY A 30 13.46 1.30 -3.00
CA GLY A 30 13.28 1.09 -4.44
C GLY A 30 12.38 -0.09 -4.80
N GLY A 31 11.85 -0.83 -3.81
CA GLY A 31 11.11 -2.07 -4.04
C GLY A 31 11.95 -3.11 -4.76
N ASN A 32 11.63 -3.38 -6.03
CA ASN A 32 12.50 -4.13 -6.92
C ASN A 32 13.53 -3.17 -7.54
N ILE A 33 14.79 -3.30 -7.11
CA ILE A 33 15.88 -2.44 -7.55
C ILE A 33 16.17 -2.55 -9.05
N LEU A 34 15.89 -3.70 -9.67
CA LEU A 34 16.09 -3.90 -11.11
C LEU A 34 15.10 -3.08 -11.96
N TRP A 35 13.98 -2.61 -11.37
CA TRP A 35 13.03 -1.72 -12.05
C TRP A 35 13.43 -0.24 -11.96
N GLN A 36 14.46 0.10 -11.19
CA GLN A 36 14.87 1.49 -11.00
C GLN A 36 15.71 1.97 -12.20
N PRO A 37 15.56 3.24 -12.64
CA PRO A 37 16.29 3.77 -13.80
C PRO A 37 17.81 3.59 -13.72
N ALA A 38 18.40 3.71 -12.52
CA ALA A 38 19.84 3.56 -12.31
C ALA A 38 20.38 2.15 -12.62
N TYR A 39 19.51 1.14 -12.73
CA TYR A 39 19.89 -0.28 -12.86
C TYR A 39 19.49 -0.89 -14.21
N GLN A 40 18.94 -0.12 -15.15
CA GLN A 40 18.44 -0.67 -16.43
C GLN A 40 19.52 -1.32 -17.31
N ASN A 41 20.77 -0.87 -17.22
CA ASN A 41 21.87 -1.29 -18.10
C ASN A 41 23.08 -1.83 -17.33
N ILE A 42 22.89 -2.31 -16.10
CA ILE A 42 23.98 -2.90 -15.34
C ILE A 42 24.16 -4.37 -15.66
N GLU A 43 25.41 -4.84 -15.68
CA GLU A 43 25.65 -6.28 -15.65
C GLU A 43 25.16 -6.86 -14.32
N HIS A 44 24.24 -7.81 -14.39
CA HIS A 44 23.71 -8.50 -13.23
C HIS A 44 23.26 -9.92 -13.60
N ARG A 45 22.92 -10.69 -12.57
CA ARG A 45 22.40 -12.05 -12.71
C ARG A 45 21.14 -12.18 -11.86
N GLU A 46 20.04 -12.57 -12.48
CA GLU A 46 18.83 -13.01 -11.80
C GLU A 46 18.83 -14.54 -11.72
N VAL A 47 18.45 -15.10 -10.56
CA VAL A 47 18.33 -16.55 -10.37
C VAL A 47 16.93 -16.84 -9.83
N GLY A 48 16.14 -17.56 -10.62
CA GLY A 48 14.73 -17.78 -10.31
C GLY A 48 13.90 -16.52 -10.61
N SER A 49 12.81 -16.32 -9.87
CA SER A 49 11.99 -15.12 -9.94
C SER A 49 12.15 -14.26 -8.69
N LEU A 50 12.02 -12.95 -8.86
CA LEU A 50 11.98 -11.97 -7.78
C LEU A 50 10.55 -11.59 -7.38
N SER A 51 9.62 -12.56 -7.39
CA SER A 51 8.19 -12.29 -7.19
C SER A 51 7.87 -11.55 -5.89
N ASN A 52 8.60 -11.82 -4.81
CA ASN A 52 8.43 -11.10 -3.54
C ASN A 52 8.93 -9.66 -3.64
N SER A 53 10.00 -9.40 -4.40
CA SER A 53 10.48 -8.04 -4.67
C SER A 53 9.47 -7.27 -5.52
N ASP A 54 8.83 -7.92 -6.49
CA ASP A 54 7.75 -7.33 -7.29
C ASP A 54 6.53 -6.99 -6.41
N GLU A 55 6.13 -7.90 -5.52
CA GLU A 55 5.05 -7.64 -4.55
C GLU A 55 5.41 -6.48 -3.61
N VAL A 56 6.67 -6.38 -3.19
CA VAL A 56 7.16 -5.24 -2.42
C VAL A 56 7.04 -3.94 -3.22
N ALA A 57 7.50 -3.94 -4.47
CA ALA A 57 7.49 -2.76 -5.34
C ALA A 57 6.07 -2.22 -5.58
N LEU A 58 5.10 -3.12 -5.73
CA LEU A 58 3.73 -2.79 -6.09
C LEU A 58 2.80 -2.58 -4.88
N GLY A 59 2.97 -3.38 -3.83
CA GLY A 59 2.00 -3.49 -2.74
C GLY A 59 2.48 -2.98 -1.38
N THR A 60 3.79 -2.84 -1.18
CA THR A 60 4.35 -2.61 0.16
C THR A 60 4.66 -1.13 0.44
N PHE A 61 4.37 -0.72 1.67
CA PHE A 61 4.67 0.59 2.24
C PHE A 61 4.77 0.49 3.77
N TRP A 62 5.28 1.52 4.44
CA TRP A 62 5.36 1.61 5.90
C TRP A 62 4.83 2.96 6.41
N LEU A 63 4.45 2.95 7.69
CA LEU A 63 3.96 4.09 8.45
C LEU A 63 4.93 4.40 9.59
N GLY A 64 4.88 5.63 10.10
CA GLY A 64 5.72 6.07 11.20
C GLY A 64 5.51 5.23 12.46
N VAL A 65 6.63 4.79 13.06
CA VAL A 65 6.69 4.12 14.37
C VAL A 65 7.78 4.73 15.26
N PHE A 66 8.09 6.01 15.03
CA PHE A 66 9.17 6.69 15.73
C PHE A 66 8.76 7.05 17.17
N PRO A 67 9.70 7.15 18.13
CA PRO A 67 9.38 7.34 19.56
C PRO A 67 8.59 8.60 19.95
N GLY A 68 8.45 9.58 19.06
CA GLY A 68 7.68 10.80 19.34
C GLY A 68 6.21 10.72 18.93
N LEU A 69 5.72 9.55 18.47
CA LEU A 69 4.30 9.29 18.31
C LEU A 69 3.68 8.96 19.66
N ASN A 70 2.64 9.68 20.04
CA ASN A 70 1.82 9.35 21.21
C ASN A 70 0.67 8.40 20.83
N ASN A 71 -0.06 7.94 21.85
CA ASN A 71 -1.14 6.98 21.65
C ASN A 71 -2.27 7.57 20.81
N GLU A 72 -2.61 8.86 20.99
CA GLU A 72 -3.67 9.53 20.25
C GLU A 72 -3.36 9.59 18.74
N MET A 73 -2.10 9.84 18.37
CA MET A 73 -1.64 9.80 16.98
C MET A 73 -1.72 8.38 16.40
N ILE A 74 -1.37 7.36 17.20
CA ILE A 74 -1.43 5.96 16.78
C ILE A 74 -2.88 5.52 16.59
N ASP A 75 -3.77 5.86 17.51
CA ASP A 75 -5.19 5.57 17.45
C ASP A 75 -5.82 6.23 16.21
N TYR A 76 -5.48 7.50 15.94
CA TYR A 76 -5.92 8.20 14.73
C TYR A 76 -5.48 7.48 13.44
N MET A 77 -4.25 6.96 13.38
CA MET A 77 -3.78 6.17 12.24
C MET A 77 -4.58 4.87 12.08
N ILE A 78 -4.82 4.15 13.18
CA ILE A 78 -5.58 2.89 13.18
C ILE A 78 -7.02 3.13 12.71
N GLU A 79 -7.69 4.15 13.26
CA GLU A 79 -9.06 4.52 12.92
C GLU A 79 -9.20 4.92 11.45
N SER A 80 -8.26 5.72 10.95
CA SER A 80 -8.22 6.12 9.54
C SER A 80 -8.12 4.93 8.59
N ILE A 81 -7.25 3.94 8.91
CA ILE A 81 -7.13 2.71 8.11
C ILE A 81 -8.44 1.90 8.15
N HIS A 82 -9.06 1.76 9.33
CA HIS A 82 -10.33 1.06 9.47
C HIS A 82 -11.46 1.75 8.69
N GLN A 83 -11.52 3.08 8.71
CA GLN A 83 -12.49 3.88 7.96
C GLN A 83 -12.36 3.63 6.45
N PHE A 84 -11.14 3.72 5.91
CA PHE A 84 -10.88 3.45 4.49
C PHE A 84 -11.35 2.06 4.06
N VAL A 85 -10.98 1.03 4.84
CA VAL A 85 -11.36 -0.36 4.53
C VAL A 85 -12.88 -0.54 4.58
N LYS A 86 -13.58 0.10 5.52
CA LYS A 86 -15.05 0.07 5.58
C LYS A 86 -15.68 0.69 4.33
N ILE A 87 -15.18 1.85 3.88
CA ILE A 87 -15.67 2.56 2.68
C ILE A 87 -15.52 1.67 1.44
N LYS A 88 -14.33 1.11 1.21
CA LYS A 88 -14.06 0.27 0.03
C LYS A 88 -14.89 -1.02 0.03
N LYS A 89 -15.11 -1.65 1.20
CA LYS A 89 -16.01 -2.81 1.32
C LYS A 89 -17.47 -2.47 0.97
N HIS A 90 -17.98 -1.31 1.39
CA HIS A 90 -19.36 -0.90 1.10
C HIS A 90 -19.58 -0.59 -0.38
N LYS A 91 -18.62 0.08 -1.02
CA LYS A 91 -18.70 0.41 -2.46
C LYS A 91 -18.81 -0.86 -3.33
N VAL A 92 -17.97 -1.85 -3.04
CA VAL A 92 -18.01 -3.15 -3.75
C VAL A 92 -19.34 -3.88 -3.55
N ASN A 93 -19.91 -3.84 -2.34
CA ASN A 93 -21.21 -4.47 -2.07
C ASN A 93 -22.36 -3.76 -2.79
N HIS A 94 -22.28 -2.44 -2.98
CA HIS A 94 -23.28 -1.68 -3.70
C HIS A 94 -23.23 -1.93 -5.22
N GLU A 95 -22.03 -1.89 -5.82
CA GLU A 95 -21.83 -2.16 -7.26
C GLU A 95 -22.28 -3.57 -7.66
N ARG A 96 -21.97 -4.59 -6.83
CA ARG A 96 -22.44 -5.97 -7.08
C ARG A 96 -23.95 -6.12 -7.05
N ARG A 97 -24.66 -5.36 -6.20
CA ARG A 97 -26.12 -5.41 -6.12
C ARG A 97 -26.79 -4.73 -7.33
N CYS A 98 -26.16 -3.70 -7.89
CA CYS A 98 -26.68 -2.96 -9.03
C CYS A 98 -26.61 -3.76 -10.35
N CYS A 99 -25.60 -4.63 -10.51
CA CYS A 99 -25.45 -5.47 -11.71
C CYS A 99 -26.28 -6.77 -11.71
N THR A 100 -26.99 -7.08 -10.62
CA THR A 100 -27.86 -8.27 -10.48
C THR A 100 -29.36 -7.92 -10.54
N ALA A 101 -29.71 -6.70 -10.94
CA ALA A 101 -31.07 -6.22 -11.14
C ALA A 101 -31.37 -6.00 -12.62
#